data_AF-A0A1S0UP81-F1
#
_entry.id   AF-A0A1S0UP81-F1
#
_cell.length_a   1.000
_cell.length_b   1.000
_cell.length_c   1.000
_cell.angle_alpha   90.00
_cell.angle_beta   90.00
_cell.angle_gamma   90.00
#
_symmetry.space_group_name_H-M   'P 1'
#
loop_
_entity.id
_entity.type
_entity.pdbx_description
1 polymer ?
#
loop_
_entity_poly.entity_id
_entity_poly.type
_entity_poly.pdbx_seq_one_letter_code
_entity_poly.pdbx_strand_id
1 'polypeptide(L)'
;MAINSQTNATQISTQISQNIPVCLARLYPKLKKRNTTVPLFKIGDIVAERWIISGLIGRGGYGQIFFAVDSRGEEVKGVAIKTELKMRKGRVAKRMILEQKGIAGLRDIHSIGYIHRDIKPHNLCFGLSEVSKHRLVIIDYGLARRFRYPNGRVRPLRRECGFRGTTLYASLRAHGGKDLGPSDDLVSLFYVAIEMVLGRVPWKQARRSEEVKALKEAIQGEDFQSVTEKVGESLREFGRAVHSMDAYDEPNYVALQNIMLDFTNHRQLSDPYDWDNDFEEVLRENDINQMISKNQ
;
A
#
# COMPACT_ATOMS: atom_id res chain seq x y z
N MET A 1 45.50 -12.86 -11.10
CA MET A 1 45.25 -13.22 -9.69
C MET A 1 43.84 -12.78 -9.37
N ALA A 2 42.91 -13.73 -9.22
CA ALA A 2 41.52 -13.45 -8.90
C ALA A 2 41.41 -13.05 -7.42
N ILE A 3 41.04 -11.80 -7.17
CA ILE A 3 40.79 -11.30 -5.82
C ILE A 3 39.35 -11.71 -5.47
N ASN A 4 39.21 -12.56 -4.45
CA ASN A 4 37.92 -13.12 -4.00
C ASN A 4 36.90 -12.00 -3.65
N SER A 5 35.84 -11.88 -4.44
CA SER A 5 34.78 -10.88 -4.29
C SER A 5 33.80 -11.17 -3.13
N GLN A 6 33.64 -12.44 -2.73
CA GLN A 6 32.74 -12.83 -1.63
C GLN A 6 33.30 -12.50 -0.23
N THR A 7 34.62 -12.45 -0.07
CA THR A 7 35.27 -12.14 1.21
C THR A 7 35.14 -10.64 1.54
N ASN A 8 35.17 -9.77 0.52
CA ASN A 8 35.03 -8.32 0.69
C ASN A 8 33.60 -7.90 1.05
N ALA A 9 32.56 -8.46 0.43
CA ALA A 9 31.17 -8.08 0.73
C ALA A 9 30.77 -8.40 2.20
N THR A 10 31.23 -9.54 2.69
CA THR A 10 31.00 -9.97 4.08
C THR A 10 31.75 -9.05 5.06
N GLN A 11 33.01 -8.71 4.78
CA GLN A 11 33.81 -7.78 5.60
C GLN A 11 33.23 -6.36 5.61
N ILE A 12 32.75 -5.85 4.46
CA ILE A 12 32.10 -4.54 4.34
C ILE A 12 30.81 -4.50 5.16
N SER A 13 29.96 -5.54 5.11
CA SER A 13 28.74 -5.60 5.92
C SER A 13 29.01 -5.65 7.43
N THR A 14 30.10 -6.31 7.82
CA THR A 14 30.50 -6.45 9.24
C THR A 14 31.06 -5.13 9.78
N GLN A 15 31.87 -4.41 8.99
CA GLN A 15 32.37 -3.07 9.33
C GLN A 15 31.26 -2.01 9.38
N ILE A 16 30.28 -2.05 8.47
CA ILE A 16 29.13 -1.13 8.48
C ILE A 16 28.24 -1.36 9.72
N SER A 17 28.09 -2.60 10.18
CA SER A 17 27.35 -2.89 11.42
C SER A 17 28.04 -2.37 12.69
N GLN A 18 29.37 -2.22 12.66
CA GLN A 18 30.19 -1.83 13.82
C GLN A 18 30.51 -0.34 13.89
N ASN A 19 30.38 0.41 12.77
CA ASN A 19 30.69 1.85 12.69
C ASN A 19 29.46 2.76 12.57
N ILE A 20 28.26 2.28 12.94
CA ILE A 20 27.06 3.14 12.99
C ILE A 20 27.25 4.14 14.15
N PRO A 21 27.22 5.46 13.91
CA PRO A 21 27.24 6.44 14.99
C PRO A 21 26.15 6.10 16.01
N VAL A 22 26.48 6.10 17.30
CA VAL A 22 25.56 5.66 18.39
C VAL A 22 24.22 6.41 18.35
N CYS A 23 24.19 7.63 17.80
CA CYS A 23 22.99 8.43 17.57
C CYS A 23 22.04 7.89 16.47
N LEU A 24 22.56 7.13 15.50
CA LEU A 24 21.80 6.53 14.39
C LEU A 24 21.39 5.09 14.65
N ALA A 25 22.00 4.38 15.62
CA ALA A 25 21.64 2.99 15.97
C ALA A 25 20.16 2.81 16.38
N ARG A 26 19.50 3.87 16.84
CA ARG A 26 18.06 3.92 17.18
C ARG A 26 17.12 4.03 15.96
N LEU A 27 17.63 4.35 14.78
CA LEU A 27 16.88 4.49 13.54
C LEU A 27 16.90 3.23 12.65
N TYR A 28 17.67 2.21 13.04
CA TYR A 28 17.76 0.93 12.33
C TYR A 28 16.76 -0.10 12.88
N PRO A 29 16.02 -0.82 12.03
CA PRO A 29 15.09 -1.85 12.48
C PRO A 29 15.83 -3.00 13.18
N LYS A 30 15.26 -3.53 14.27
CA LYS A 30 15.80 -4.73 14.93
C LYS A 30 15.69 -5.95 14.00
N LEU A 31 16.81 -6.58 13.71
CA LEU A 31 16.85 -7.80 12.90
C LEU A 31 16.22 -8.98 13.66
N LYS A 32 15.21 -9.64 13.08
CA LYS A 32 14.59 -10.83 13.69
C LYS A 32 15.58 -12.02 13.66
N LYS A 33 15.72 -12.72 14.79
CA LYS A 33 16.50 -13.99 14.88
C LYS A 33 15.74 -15.13 14.19
N ARG A 34 16.51 -16.09 13.65
CA ARG A 34 16.07 -17.20 12.79
C ARG A 34 14.91 -18.02 13.37
N ASN A 35 13.84 -18.22 12.59
CA ASN A 35 13.24 -19.55 12.42
C ASN A 35 12.34 -19.77 11.17
N THR A 36 12.34 -21.06 10.77
CA THR A 36 11.50 -21.90 9.86
C THR A 36 11.24 -21.57 8.39
N THR A 37 11.44 -20.34 7.88
CA THR A 37 11.40 -20.09 6.41
C THR A 37 12.64 -19.37 5.91
N VAL A 38 13.26 -19.93 4.86
CA VAL A 38 14.50 -19.42 4.24
C VAL A 38 14.23 -18.00 3.70
N PRO A 39 15.01 -16.99 4.10
CA PRO A 39 14.96 -15.66 3.49
C PRO A 39 15.16 -15.74 1.97
N LEU A 40 14.39 -14.97 1.19
CA LEU A 40 14.54 -14.85 -0.26
C LEU A 40 15.94 -14.35 -0.65
N PHE A 41 16.51 -13.47 0.19
CA PHE A 41 17.88 -13.00 0.08
C PHE A 41 18.64 -13.24 1.38
N LYS A 42 19.91 -13.62 1.24
CA LYS A 42 20.89 -13.73 2.33
C LYS A 42 21.54 -12.37 2.56
N ILE A 43 22.06 -12.17 3.76
CA ILE A 43 22.90 -11.00 4.06
C ILE A 43 24.13 -11.07 3.13
N GLY A 44 24.42 -9.96 2.45
CA GLY A 44 25.48 -9.85 1.45
C GLY A 44 25.02 -10.06 0.00
N ASP A 45 23.80 -10.54 -0.25
CA ASP A 45 23.27 -10.64 -1.61
C ASP A 45 23.19 -9.26 -2.26
N ILE A 46 23.57 -9.18 -3.54
CA ILE A 46 23.52 -7.94 -4.32
C ILE A 46 22.27 -7.96 -5.21
N VAL A 47 21.34 -7.05 -4.95
CA VAL A 47 20.12 -6.88 -5.74
C VAL A 47 20.30 -5.76 -6.75
N ALA A 48 19.94 -6.05 -8.01
CA ALA A 48 20.04 -5.12 -9.13
C ALA A 48 21.44 -4.47 -9.25
N GLU A 49 22.49 -5.28 -9.02
CA GLU A 49 23.91 -4.90 -9.14
C GLU A 49 24.34 -3.72 -8.22
N ARG A 50 23.50 -3.34 -7.25
CA ARG A 50 23.69 -2.12 -6.47
C ARG A 50 23.44 -2.29 -4.98
N TRP A 51 22.37 -2.98 -4.62
CA TRP A 51 21.89 -2.94 -3.25
C TRP A 51 22.33 -4.18 -2.49
N ILE A 52 23.19 -3.98 -1.50
CA ILE A 52 23.70 -5.08 -0.66
C ILE A 52 22.70 -5.31 0.46
N ILE A 53 22.14 -6.50 0.54
CA ILE A 53 21.19 -6.89 1.58
C ILE A 53 21.92 -6.92 2.93
N SER A 54 21.53 -6.04 3.84
CA SER A 54 22.09 -5.94 5.20
C SER A 54 21.26 -6.73 6.22
N GLY A 55 19.99 -7.00 5.93
CA GLY A 55 19.20 -7.89 6.77
C GLY A 55 17.71 -7.84 6.49
N LEU A 56 17.00 -8.86 6.93
CA LEU A 56 15.55 -8.89 6.88
C LEU A 56 14.98 -8.05 8.03
N ILE A 57 14.12 -7.09 7.69
CA ILE A 57 13.51 -6.17 8.65
C ILE A 57 12.00 -6.34 8.80
N GLY A 58 11.34 -7.06 7.89
CA GLY A 58 9.92 -7.38 8.01
C GLY A 58 9.52 -8.57 7.16
N ARG A 59 8.51 -9.31 7.60
CA ARG A 59 7.84 -10.37 6.83
C ARG A 59 6.34 -10.16 6.91
N GLY A 60 5.63 -10.39 5.81
CA GLY A 60 4.17 -10.35 5.79
C GLY A 60 3.59 -11.16 4.63
N GLY A 61 2.26 -11.26 4.55
CA GLY A 61 1.55 -12.06 3.54
C GLY A 61 1.82 -11.68 2.08
N TYR A 62 2.46 -10.54 1.84
CA TYR A 62 2.82 -10.03 0.53
C TYR A 62 4.27 -10.30 0.14
N GLY A 63 5.12 -10.72 1.09
CA GLY A 63 6.53 -11.04 0.86
C GLY A 63 7.44 -10.53 1.98
N GLN A 64 8.71 -10.25 1.67
CA GLN A 64 9.74 -9.94 2.66
C GLN A 64 10.31 -8.54 2.44
N ILE A 65 10.55 -7.81 3.52
CA ILE A 65 11.17 -6.48 3.51
C ILE A 65 12.59 -6.63 4.03
N PHE A 66 13.55 -6.23 3.21
CA PHE A 66 14.97 -6.24 3.53
C PHE A 66 15.48 -4.82 3.67
N PHE A 67 16.34 -4.58 4.65
CA PHE A 67 17.20 -3.42 4.68
C PHE A 67 18.40 -3.70 3.78
N ALA A 68 18.72 -2.75 2.91
CA ALA A 68 19.86 -2.82 2.01
C ALA A 68 20.62 -1.51 1.99
N VAL A 69 21.90 -1.57 1.66
CA VAL A 69 22.78 -0.39 1.55
C VAL A 69 23.28 -0.26 0.12
N ASP A 70 23.44 0.98 -0.34
CA ASP A 70 23.99 1.27 -1.67
C ASP A 70 25.47 0.90 -1.73
N SER A 71 25.88 0.10 -2.73
CA SER A 71 27.28 -0.29 -2.95
C SER A 71 28.11 0.78 -3.65
N ARG A 72 27.48 1.84 -4.18
CA ARG A 72 28.12 2.80 -5.11
C ARG A 72 28.38 4.18 -4.51
N GLY A 73 28.01 4.42 -3.25
CA GLY A 73 28.13 5.71 -2.60
C GLY A 73 29.23 5.75 -1.53
N GLU A 74 29.90 6.90 -1.40
CA GLU A 74 30.78 7.20 -0.25
C GLU A 74 29.97 7.39 1.06
N GLU A 75 28.68 7.70 0.94
CA GLU A 75 27.72 7.82 2.05
C GLU A 75 26.83 6.57 2.16
N VAL A 76 26.67 6.04 3.38
CA VAL A 76 25.80 4.87 3.65
C VAL A 76 24.33 5.28 3.57
N LYS A 77 23.72 5.13 2.38
CA LYS A 77 22.27 5.30 2.18
C LYS A 77 21.57 3.95 2.32
N GLY A 78 20.82 3.81 3.41
CA GLY A 78 19.97 2.65 3.66
C GLY A 78 18.63 2.75 2.93
N VAL A 79 18.21 1.66 2.30
CA VAL A 79 16.91 1.53 1.63
C VAL A 79 16.17 0.29 2.12
N ALA A 80 14.84 0.32 2.05
CA ALA A 80 14.00 -0.86 2.25
C ALA A 80 13.67 -1.49 0.89
N ILE A 81 14.12 -2.72 0.67
CA ILE A 81 13.77 -3.54 -0.48
C ILE A 81 12.58 -4.41 -0.12
N LYS A 82 11.43 -4.13 -0.72
CA LYS A 82 10.24 -4.99 -0.63
C LYS A 82 10.29 -6.04 -1.73
N THR A 83 10.14 -7.31 -1.35
CA THR A 83 9.98 -8.44 -2.26
C THR A 83 8.56 -8.95 -2.19
N GLU A 84 8.01 -9.37 -3.33
CA GLU A 84 6.66 -9.94 -3.39
C GLU A 84 6.64 -11.32 -4.06
N LEU A 85 5.83 -12.24 -3.53
CA LEU A 85 5.64 -13.55 -4.13
C LEU A 85 4.71 -13.46 -5.35
N LYS A 86 5.17 -14.02 -6.48
CA LYS A 86 4.45 -14.01 -7.77
C LYS A 86 3.18 -14.88 -7.80
N MET A 87 3.06 -15.85 -6.89
CA MET A 87 1.93 -16.78 -6.78
C MET A 87 1.38 -16.79 -5.35
N ARG A 88 0.06 -16.65 -5.19
CA ARG A 88 -0.63 -16.51 -3.90
C ARG A 88 -1.59 -17.67 -3.67
N LYS A 89 -1.50 -18.34 -2.52
CA LYS A 89 -2.42 -19.41 -2.11
C LYS A 89 -3.71 -18.82 -1.52
N GLY A 90 -4.60 -18.32 -2.38
CA GLY A 90 -6.07 -18.37 -2.25
C GLY A 90 -6.79 -17.84 -1.01
N ARG A 91 -6.15 -17.20 -0.02
CA ARG A 91 -6.82 -16.69 1.19
C ARG A 91 -6.89 -15.16 1.17
N VAL A 92 -8.09 -14.63 1.32
CA VAL A 92 -8.34 -13.22 1.63
C VAL A 92 -7.89 -13.02 3.08
N ALA A 93 -6.65 -12.58 3.28
CA ALA A 93 -6.24 -12.19 4.63
C ALA A 93 -7.12 -11.03 5.09
N LYS A 94 -7.51 -11.05 6.38
CA LYS A 94 -8.39 -10.10 7.07
C LYS A 94 -7.72 -8.71 7.19
N ARG A 95 -7.45 -8.09 6.03
CA ARG A 95 -6.43 -7.06 5.70
C ARG A 95 -6.85 -5.61 5.90
N MET A 96 -7.59 -5.35 6.94
CA MET A 96 -8.67 -4.39 6.84
C MET A 96 -8.45 -3.21 7.81
N ILE A 97 -7.24 -2.65 7.84
CA ILE A 97 -6.94 -1.45 8.66
C ILE A 97 -6.24 -0.36 7.82
N LEU A 98 -5.74 -0.73 6.64
CA LEU A 98 -4.99 0.19 5.78
C LEU A 98 -5.90 1.26 5.17
N GLU A 99 -7.09 0.86 4.75
CA GLU A 99 -8.08 1.72 4.10
C GLU A 99 -8.63 2.77 5.07
N GLN A 100 -8.92 2.40 6.32
CA GLN A 100 -9.35 3.34 7.36
C GLN A 100 -8.29 4.43 7.61
N LYS A 101 -7.01 4.04 7.70
CA LYS A 101 -5.88 4.99 7.84
C LYS A 101 -5.63 5.78 6.56
N GLY A 102 -5.87 5.18 5.40
CA GLY A 102 -5.80 5.84 4.09
C GLY A 102 -6.81 6.98 3.99
N ILE A 103 -8.06 6.76 4.42
CA ILE A 103 -9.09 7.80 4.46
C ILE A 103 -8.69 8.94 5.40
N ALA A 104 -8.13 8.62 6.58
CA ALA A 104 -7.64 9.64 7.52
C ALA A 104 -6.50 10.48 6.93
N GLY A 105 -5.50 9.84 6.30
CA GLY A 105 -4.40 10.53 5.65
C GLY A 105 -4.87 11.41 4.49
N LEU A 106 -5.82 10.93 3.69
CA LEU A 106 -6.43 11.72 2.61
C LEU A 106 -7.23 12.90 3.15
N ARG A 107 -8.04 12.71 4.19
CA ARG A 107 -8.73 13.80 4.88
C ARG A 107 -7.75 14.89 5.30
N ASP A 108 -6.61 14.52 5.90
CA ASP A 108 -5.63 15.48 6.36
C ASP A 108 -5.01 16.28 5.19
N ILE A 109 -4.65 15.61 4.08
CA ILE A 109 -4.17 16.28 2.85
C ILE A 109 -5.24 17.21 2.26
N HIS A 110 -6.49 16.74 2.22
CA HIS A 110 -7.60 17.49 1.64
C HIS A 110 -7.99 18.69 2.50
N SER A 111 -7.89 18.59 3.83
CA SER A 111 -8.17 19.66 4.79
C SER A 111 -7.26 20.89 4.60
N ILE A 112 -6.01 20.67 4.17
CA ILE A 112 -5.06 21.75 3.85
C ILE A 112 -5.19 22.24 2.40
N GLY A 113 -6.19 21.75 1.65
CA GLY A 113 -6.54 22.24 0.32
C GLY A 113 -5.78 21.60 -0.84
N TYR A 114 -5.18 20.42 -0.63
CA TYR A 114 -4.46 19.66 -1.65
C TYR A 114 -5.13 18.34 -1.96
N ILE A 115 -4.89 17.83 -3.16
CA ILE A 115 -5.16 16.44 -3.58
C ILE A 115 -3.83 15.81 -3.98
N HIS A 116 -3.68 14.51 -3.77
CA HIS A 116 -2.45 13.75 -4.02
C HIS A 116 -2.30 13.36 -5.50
N ARG A 117 -3.38 12.86 -6.13
CA ARG A 117 -3.46 12.40 -7.54
C ARG A 117 -2.60 11.19 -7.91
N ASP A 118 -2.04 10.46 -6.94
CA ASP A 118 -1.26 9.24 -7.19
C ASP A 118 -1.28 8.28 -6.00
N ILE A 119 -2.47 8.05 -5.45
CA ILE A 119 -2.67 7.05 -4.40
C ILE A 119 -2.53 5.65 -5.00
N LYS A 120 -1.59 4.89 -4.44
CA LYS A 120 -1.23 3.53 -4.84
C LYS A 120 -0.49 2.84 -3.70
N PRO A 121 -0.39 1.50 -3.68
CA PRO A 121 0.24 0.80 -2.55
C PRO A 121 1.68 1.23 -2.28
N HIS A 122 2.42 1.64 -3.33
CA HIS A 122 3.81 2.08 -3.22
C HIS A 122 3.97 3.43 -2.49
N ASN A 123 2.92 4.26 -2.47
CA ASN A 123 2.91 5.57 -1.82
C ASN A 123 2.27 5.52 -0.43
N LEU A 124 1.90 4.32 0.04
CA LEU A 124 1.29 4.08 1.35
C LEU A 124 2.26 3.26 2.20
N CYS A 125 3.01 3.93 3.06
CA CYS A 125 4.09 3.34 3.84
C CYS A 125 3.75 3.26 5.32
N PHE A 126 4.30 2.27 6.02
CA PHE A 126 4.28 2.22 7.48
C PHE A 126 5.62 2.68 8.04
N GLY A 127 5.60 3.23 9.26
CA GLY A 127 6.84 3.58 9.95
C GLY A 127 7.68 2.34 10.33
N LEU A 128 8.96 2.55 10.62
CA LEU A 128 9.92 1.45 10.84
C LEU A 128 10.17 1.12 12.33
N SER A 129 9.79 2.00 13.25
CA SER A 129 9.93 1.77 14.70
C SER A 129 8.74 1.03 15.29
N GLU A 130 8.92 0.37 16.44
CA GLU A 130 7.81 -0.26 17.18
C GLU A 130 6.64 0.70 17.49
N VAL A 131 6.94 2.00 17.64
CA VAL A 131 5.92 3.03 17.91
C VAL A 131 5.22 3.47 16.62
N SER A 132 5.91 3.39 15.48
CA SER A 132 5.43 3.90 14.19
C SER A 132 4.98 2.82 13.20
N LYS A 133 5.20 1.54 13.50
CA LYS A 133 4.91 0.42 12.59
C LYS A 133 3.44 0.26 12.22
N HIS A 134 2.55 0.86 13.00
CA HIS A 134 1.11 0.94 12.71
C HIS A 134 0.69 2.31 12.19
N ARG A 135 1.61 3.26 12.04
CA ARG A 135 1.29 4.57 11.47
C ARG A 135 1.42 4.49 9.95
N LEU A 136 0.30 4.63 9.24
CA LEU A 136 0.30 4.82 7.79
C LEU A 136 0.76 6.24 7.46
N VAL A 137 1.66 6.36 6.51
CA VAL A 137 2.23 7.60 6.00
C VAL A 137 2.04 7.60 4.50
N ILE A 138 1.40 8.65 3.98
CA ILE A 138 1.28 8.90 2.54
C ILE A 138 2.54 9.65 2.10
N ILE A 139 3.19 9.18 1.04
CA ILE A 139 4.45 9.75 0.52
C ILE A 139 4.32 10.08 -0.98
N ASP A 140 5.32 10.77 -1.52
CA ASP A 140 5.41 11.16 -2.94
C ASP A 140 4.32 12.14 -3.39
N TYR A 141 4.44 13.38 -2.93
CA TYR A 141 3.59 14.50 -3.31
C TYR A 141 4.00 15.14 -4.65
N GLY A 142 4.82 14.49 -5.48
CA GLY A 142 5.30 15.06 -6.75
C GLY A 142 4.19 15.36 -7.75
N LEU A 143 3.06 14.65 -7.63
CA LEU A 143 1.84 14.90 -8.40
C LEU A 143 0.77 15.64 -7.61
N ALA A 144 1.02 16.06 -6.38
CA ALA A 144 0.01 16.78 -5.60
C ALA A 144 -0.39 18.10 -6.27
N ARG A 145 -1.62 18.54 -6.02
CA ARG A 145 -2.15 19.79 -6.56
C ARG A 145 -3.07 20.45 -5.57
N ARG A 146 -2.94 21.77 -5.45
CA ARG A 146 -3.86 22.59 -4.69
C ARG A 146 -5.22 22.67 -5.40
N PHE A 147 -6.30 22.24 -4.74
CA PHE A 147 -7.68 22.36 -5.23
C PHE A 147 -8.46 23.48 -4.53
N ARG A 148 -7.93 24.03 -3.43
CA ARG A 148 -8.57 25.10 -2.65
C ARG A 148 -7.60 26.26 -2.40
N TYR A 149 -8.05 27.49 -2.55
CA TYR A 149 -7.28 28.70 -2.22
C TYR A 149 -7.03 28.82 -0.70
N PRO A 150 -6.09 29.66 -0.24
CA PRO A 150 -5.85 29.86 1.20
C PRO A 150 -7.09 30.33 1.96
N ASN A 151 -7.98 31.06 1.29
CA ASN A 151 -9.23 31.56 1.84
C ASN A 151 -10.35 30.51 1.89
N GLY A 152 -10.04 29.24 1.62
CA GLY A 152 -11.00 28.15 1.69
C GLY A 152 -11.86 27.93 0.45
N ARG A 153 -11.80 28.82 -0.57
CA ARG A 153 -12.60 28.71 -1.80
C ARG A 153 -12.04 27.62 -2.73
N VAL A 154 -12.91 26.77 -3.26
CA VAL A 154 -12.54 25.75 -4.26
C VAL A 154 -12.09 26.43 -5.55
N ARG A 155 -11.02 25.92 -6.16
CA ARG A 155 -10.50 26.41 -7.43
C ARG A 155 -11.38 25.86 -8.57
N PRO A 156 -11.67 26.67 -9.60
CA PRO A 156 -12.36 26.17 -10.79
C PRO A 156 -11.59 25.00 -11.42
N LEU A 157 -12.32 23.98 -11.87
CA LEU A 157 -11.75 22.87 -12.62
C LEU A 157 -11.21 23.39 -13.96
N ARG A 158 -10.06 22.85 -14.38
CA ARG A 158 -9.53 23.09 -15.73
C ARG A 158 -10.36 22.33 -16.76
N ARG A 159 -10.57 22.95 -17.93
CA ARG A 159 -11.32 22.34 -19.05
C ARG A 159 -10.66 21.05 -19.56
N GLU A 160 -9.34 21.06 -19.69
CA GLU A 160 -8.57 19.91 -20.14
C GLU A 160 -7.35 19.70 -19.24
N CYS A 161 -7.16 18.44 -18.87
CA CYS A 161 -6.01 17.99 -18.10
C CYS A 161 -5.40 16.79 -18.81
N GLY A 162 -4.08 16.79 -18.99
CA GLY A 162 -3.39 15.55 -19.33
C GLY A 162 -3.57 14.51 -18.21
N PHE A 163 -3.55 13.23 -18.57
CA PHE A 163 -3.53 12.14 -17.61
C PHE A 163 -2.41 12.32 -16.57
N ARG A 164 -2.72 12.00 -15.31
CA ARG A 164 -1.79 12.04 -14.18
C ARG A 164 -2.07 10.85 -13.26
N GLY A 165 -1.03 10.39 -12.57
CA GLY A 165 -1.08 9.27 -11.66
C GLY A 165 -0.82 7.93 -12.34
N THR A 166 -1.06 6.86 -11.60
CA THR A 166 -0.80 5.49 -12.05
C THR A 166 -2.05 4.88 -12.67
N THR A 167 -1.99 4.44 -13.93
CA THR A 167 -3.12 3.92 -14.73
C THR A 167 -3.96 2.86 -14.00
N LEU A 168 -3.33 2.00 -13.21
CA LEU A 168 -4.04 0.95 -12.46
C LEU A 168 -5.00 1.49 -11.40
N TYR A 169 -4.69 2.63 -10.77
CA TYR A 169 -5.46 3.19 -9.65
C TYR A 169 -6.15 4.51 -9.99
N ALA A 170 -5.84 5.11 -11.14
CA ALA A 170 -6.45 6.37 -11.57
C ALA A 170 -7.98 6.24 -11.74
N SER A 171 -8.74 7.27 -11.38
CA SER A 171 -10.19 7.32 -11.61
C SER A 171 -10.55 7.39 -13.09
N LEU A 172 -11.81 7.09 -13.45
CA LEU A 172 -12.30 7.30 -14.82
C LEU A 172 -12.22 8.76 -15.27
N ARG A 173 -12.34 9.71 -14.33
CA ARG A 173 -12.14 11.15 -14.57
C ARG A 173 -10.71 11.45 -15.04
N ALA A 174 -9.72 10.84 -14.38
CA ALA A 174 -8.31 10.94 -14.78
C ALA A 174 -8.06 10.31 -16.16
N HIS A 175 -8.63 9.12 -16.44
CA HIS A 175 -8.57 8.51 -17.77
C HIS A 175 -9.21 9.38 -18.86
N GLY A 176 -10.27 10.13 -18.53
CA GLY A 176 -10.94 11.06 -19.44
C GLY A 176 -10.26 12.43 -19.58
N GLY A 177 -9.07 12.64 -18.99
CA GLY A 177 -8.36 13.92 -19.09
C GLY A 177 -9.08 15.10 -18.42
N LYS A 178 -9.94 14.82 -17.43
CA LYS A 178 -10.64 15.85 -16.66
C LYS A 178 -9.80 16.28 -15.46
N ASP A 179 -10.04 17.48 -14.94
CA ASP A 179 -9.38 17.91 -13.69
C ASP A 179 -9.87 17.07 -12.51
N LEU A 180 -9.00 16.88 -11.53
CA LEU A 180 -9.24 15.96 -10.41
C LEU A 180 -9.62 16.75 -9.14
N GLY A 181 -10.40 16.08 -8.28
CA GLY A 181 -10.82 16.54 -6.97
C GLY A 181 -10.60 15.48 -5.89
N PRO A 182 -10.97 15.78 -4.63
CA PRO A 182 -10.81 14.88 -3.48
C PRO A 182 -11.37 13.46 -3.70
N SER A 183 -12.50 13.35 -4.40
CA SER A 183 -13.13 12.07 -4.73
C SER A 183 -12.22 11.15 -5.56
N ASP A 184 -11.35 11.69 -6.42
CA ASP A 184 -10.46 10.88 -7.25
C ASP A 184 -9.37 10.14 -6.45
N ASP A 185 -8.90 10.74 -5.36
CA ASP A 185 -7.96 10.07 -4.45
C ASP A 185 -8.64 8.94 -3.67
N LEU A 186 -9.93 9.11 -3.32
CA LEU A 186 -10.74 8.08 -2.65
C LEU A 186 -11.12 6.93 -3.60
N VAL A 187 -11.42 7.24 -4.87
CA VAL A 187 -11.56 6.24 -5.95
C VAL A 187 -10.29 5.42 -6.10
N SER A 188 -9.12 6.09 -6.06
CA SER A 188 -7.83 5.41 -6.12
C SER A 188 -7.62 4.50 -4.91
N LEU A 189 -8.02 4.94 -3.71
CA LEU A 189 -7.99 4.12 -2.49
C LEU A 189 -8.93 2.91 -2.57
N PHE A 190 -10.12 3.04 -3.17
CA PHE A 190 -11.01 1.91 -3.44
C PHE A 190 -10.35 0.85 -4.33
N TYR A 191 -9.68 1.26 -5.40
CA TYR A 191 -8.95 0.33 -6.26
C TYR A 191 -7.74 -0.31 -5.56
N VAL A 192 -7.09 0.41 -4.64
CA VAL A 192 -6.10 -0.18 -3.73
C VAL A 192 -6.75 -1.26 -2.86
N ALA A 193 -7.92 -0.99 -2.25
CA ALA A 193 -8.64 -1.95 -1.42
C ALA A 193 -8.99 -3.24 -2.20
N ILE A 194 -9.46 -3.10 -3.45
CA ILE A 194 -9.68 -4.25 -4.34
C ILE A 194 -8.41 -5.08 -4.51
N GLU A 195 -7.26 -4.45 -4.78
CA GLU A 195 -5.99 -5.16 -4.91
C GLU A 195 -5.55 -5.83 -3.61
N MET A 196 -5.77 -5.21 -2.45
CA MET A 196 -5.41 -5.80 -1.16
C MET A 196 -6.20 -7.08 -0.87
N VAL A 197 -7.49 -7.07 -1.22
CA VAL A 197 -8.44 -8.15 -1.01
C VAL A 197 -8.27 -9.28 -2.03
N LEU A 198 -8.32 -8.95 -3.32
CA LEU A 198 -8.26 -9.93 -4.42
C LEU A 198 -6.83 -10.30 -4.79
N GLY A 199 -5.86 -9.55 -4.28
CA GLY A 199 -4.45 -9.65 -4.61
C GLY A 199 -4.04 -8.98 -5.92
N ARG A 200 -4.99 -8.58 -6.76
CA ARG A 200 -4.77 -7.85 -8.01
C ARG A 200 -6.02 -7.06 -8.35
N VAL A 201 -5.87 -5.96 -9.09
CA VAL A 201 -7.01 -5.35 -9.79
C VAL A 201 -7.37 -6.17 -11.04
N PRO A 202 -8.66 -6.27 -11.43
CA PRO A 202 -9.09 -7.08 -12.59
C PRO A 202 -8.41 -6.69 -13.91
N TRP A 203 -8.13 -5.41 -14.09
CA TRP A 203 -7.48 -4.86 -15.28
C TRP A 203 -5.94 -4.90 -15.24
N LYS A 204 -5.32 -5.65 -14.31
CA LYS A 204 -3.85 -5.68 -14.15
C LYS A 204 -3.10 -6.12 -15.42
N GLN A 205 -3.72 -6.98 -16.23
CA GLN A 205 -3.12 -7.55 -17.44
C GLN A 205 -3.35 -6.70 -18.70
N ALA A 206 -4.22 -5.69 -18.62
CA ALA A 206 -4.50 -4.79 -19.72
C ALA A 206 -3.24 -4.02 -20.09
N ARG A 207 -2.97 -3.93 -21.39
CA ARG A 207 -1.73 -3.31 -21.90
C ARG A 207 -1.91 -1.86 -22.29
N ARG A 208 -3.15 -1.46 -22.56
CA ARG A 208 -3.52 -0.12 -23.03
C ARG A 208 -4.34 0.63 -22.01
N SER A 209 -4.16 1.95 -21.93
CA SER A 209 -4.94 2.81 -21.03
C SER A 209 -6.44 2.73 -21.34
N GLU A 210 -6.80 2.63 -22.62
CA GLU A 210 -8.18 2.51 -23.08
C GLU A 210 -8.83 1.20 -22.61
N GLU A 211 -8.07 0.11 -22.59
CA GLU A 211 -8.54 -1.20 -22.12
C GLU A 211 -8.76 -1.19 -20.60
N VAL A 212 -7.84 -0.58 -19.84
CA VAL A 212 -8.01 -0.37 -18.39
C VAL A 212 -9.27 0.47 -18.12
N LYS A 213 -9.50 1.53 -18.89
CA LYS A 213 -10.68 2.38 -18.76
C LYS A 213 -11.97 1.59 -19.01
N ALA A 214 -12.04 0.84 -20.11
CA ALA A 214 -13.22 0.05 -20.47
C ALA A 214 -13.55 -1.01 -19.40
N LEU A 215 -12.53 -1.66 -18.82
CA LEU A 215 -12.74 -2.63 -17.73
C LEU A 215 -13.23 -1.96 -16.45
N LYS A 216 -12.75 -0.75 -16.13
CA LYS A 216 -13.26 0.04 -15.00
C LYS A 216 -14.72 0.48 -15.22
N GLU A 217 -15.06 0.90 -16.43
CA GLU A 217 -16.44 1.25 -16.82
C GLU A 217 -17.37 0.04 -16.70
N ALA A 218 -16.95 -1.13 -17.18
CA ALA A 218 -17.71 -2.37 -17.07
C ALA A 218 -17.97 -2.74 -15.61
N ILE A 219 -16.92 -2.72 -14.76
CA ILE A 219 -17.02 -3.04 -13.34
C ILE A 219 -17.90 -2.03 -12.58
N GLN A 220 -17.85 -0.75 -12.94
CA GLN A 220 -18.77 0.24 -12.37
C GLN A 220 -20.22 0.02 -12.85
N GLY A 221 -20.41 -0.40 -14.10
CA GLY A 221 -21.73 -0.66 -14.68
C GLY A 221 -22.45 -1.87 -14.09
N GLU A 222 -21.71 -2.89 -13.65
CA GLU A 222 -22.23 -4.01 -12.85
C GLU A 222 -22.22 -3.73 -11.34
N ASP A 223 -22.06 -2.45 -10.95
CA ASP A 223 -22.11 -2.02 -9.56
C ASP A 223 -21.11 -2.78 -8.66
N PHE A 224 -19.90 -2.94 -9.18
CA PHE A 224 -18.76 -3.60 -8.54
C PHE A 224 -19.01 -5.05 -8.13
N GLN A 225 -20.03 -5.72 -8.70
CA GLN A 225 -20.42 -7.06 -8.29
C GLN A 225 -19.29 -8.07 -8.42
N SER A 226 -18.60 -8.12 -9.57
CA SER A 226 -17.56 -9.13 -9.80
C SER A 226 -16.37 -9.05 -8.84
N VAL A 227 -16.11 -7.86 -8.26
CA VAL A 227 -14.99 -7.63 -7.35
C VAL A 227 -15.37 -7.68 -5.87
N THR A 228 -16.67 -7.61 -5.55
CA THR A 228 -17.17 -7.56 -4.16
C THR A 228 -17.96 -8.78 -3.73
N GLU A 229 -18.38 -9.65 -4.66
CA GLU A 229 -19.22 -10.83 -4.38
C GLU A 229 -18.71 -11.68 -3.20
N LYS A 230 -17.39 -11.86 -3.09
CA LYS A 230 -16.75 -12.70 -2.05
C LYS A 230 -16.31 -11.94 -0.80
N VAL A 231 -16.46 -10.62 -0.80
CA VAL A 231 -15.88 -9.72 0.21
C VAL A 231 -16.95 -9.05 1.06
N GLY A 232 -18.18 -8.93 0.54
CA GLY A 232 -19.33 -8.39 1.26
C GLY A 232 -19.76 -7.00 0.78
N GLU A 233 -20.91 -6.56 1.28
CA GLU A 233 -21.61 -5.35 0.81
C GLU A 233 -20.85 -4.06 1.15
N SER A 234 -20.15 -3.99 2.28
CA SER A 234 -19.51 -2.73 2.73
C SER A 234 -18.44 -2.21 1.76
N LEU A 235 -17.67 -3.08 1.10
CA LEU A 235 -16.72 -2.62 0.05
C LEU A 235 -17.45 -2.11 -1.19
N ARG A 236 -18.59 -2.73 -1.52
CA ARG A 236 -19.43 -2.27 -2.63
C ARG A 236 -20.05 -0.92 -2.31
N GLU A 237 -20.56 -0.76 -1.10
CA GLU A 237 -21.08 0.51 -0.60
C GLU A 237 -20.02 1.61 -0.64
N PHE A 238 -18.79 1.31 -0.22
CA PHE A 238 -17.67 2.25 -0.34
C PHE A 238 -17.40 2.63 -1.80
N GLY A 239 -17.37 1.65 -2.71
CA GLY A 239 -17.24 1.88 -4.15
C GLY A 239 -18.33 2.79 -4.70
N ARG A 240 -19.61 2.52 -4.37
CA ARG A 240 -20.74 3.37 -4.75
C ARG A 240 -20.60 4.79 -4.20
N ALA A 241 -20.24 4.93 -2.92
CA ALA A 241 -20.11 6.22 -2.26
C ALA A 241 -19.01 7.09 -2.86
N VAL A 242 -17.86 6.50 -3.23
CA VAL A 242 -16.76 7.28 -3.81
C VAL A 242 -16.94 7.58 -5.29
N HIS A 243 -17.64 6.72 -6.04
CA HIS A 243 -17.91 6.92 -7.48
C HIS A 243 -19.16 7.78 -7.75
N SER A 244 -20.03 7.99 -6.76
CA SER A 244 -21.16 8.92 -6.88
C SER A 244 -20.75 10.40 -6.75
N MET A 245 -19.55 10.67 -6.23
CA MET A 245 -19.05 12.03 -6.02
C MET A 245 -18.46 12.67 -7.28
N ASP A 246 -18.82 13.92 -7.51
CA ASP A 246 -18.21 14.80 -8.49
C ASP A 246 -16.89 15.40 -8.00
N ALA A 247 -16.22 16.17 -8.86
CA ALA A 247 -14.91 16.76 -8.56
C ALA A 247 -14.99 17.96 -7.59
N TYR A 248 -16.19 18.53 -7.41
CA TYR A 248 -16.43 19.65 -6.49
C TYR A 248 -16.96 19.20 -5.12
N ASP A 249 -17.42 17.95 -5.00
CA ASP A 249 -18.02 17.46 -3.77
C ASP A 249 -16.99 17.36 -2.65
N GLU A 250 -17.42 17.70 -1.44
CA GLU A 250 -16.63 17.52 -0.23
C GLU A 250 -16.93 16.11 0.32
N PRO A 251 -15.94 15.20 0.40
CA PRO A 251 -16.18 13.86 0.89
C PRO A 251 -16.60 13.84 2.35
N ASN A 252 -17.62 13.04 2.67
CA ASN A 252 -17.95 12.73 4.06
C ASN A 252 -17.00 11.65 4.59
N TYR A 253 -15.80 12.04 5.00
CA TYR A 253 -14.77 11.12 5.49
C TYR A 253 -15.23 10.27 6.67
N VAL A 254 -16.09 10.79 7.54
CA VAL A 254 -16.62 10.04 8.69
C VAL A 254 -17.51 8.89 8.22
N ALA A 255 -18.44 9.15 7.29
CA ALA A 255 -19.28 8.11 6.71
C ALA A 255 -18.44 7.05 5.98
N LEU A 256 -17.44 7.49 5.19
CA LEU A 256 -16.52 6.60 4.48
C LEU A 256 -15.69 5.73 5.45
N GLN A 257 -15.26 6.30 6.59
CA GLN A 257 -14.57 5.56 7.64
C GLN A 257 -15.48 4.55 8.32
N ASN A 258 -16.77 4.87 8.54
CA ASN A 258 -17.73 3.94 9.13
C ASN A 258 -18.01 2.76 8.20
N ILE A 259 -18.22 3.01 6.90
CA ILE A 259 -18.37 1.92 5.90
C ILE A 259 -17.15 1.00 5.92
N MET A 260 -15.94 1.58 6.00
CA MET A 260 -14.73 0.79 6.16
C MET A 260 -14.64 0.10 7.51
N LEU A 261 -15.07 0.70 8.61
CA LEU A 261 -15.07 0.02 9.89
C LEU A 261 -15.95 -1.23 9.85
N ASP A 262 -17.14 -1.15 9.25
CA ASP A 262 -18.07 -2.28 9.09
C ASP A 262 -17.47 -3.37 8.19
N PHE A 263 -16.91 -2.97 7.05
CA PHE A 263 -16.18 -3.87 6.14
C PHE A 263 -15.10 -4.68 6.87
N THR A 264 -14.47 -4.06 7.85
CA THR A 264 -13.33 -4.61 8.58
C THR A 264 -13.76 -5.42 9.80
N ASN A 265 -15.07 -5.65 9.96
CA ASN A 265 -15.70 -6.26 11.13
C ASN A 265 -15.27 -5.58 12.43
N HIS A 266 -15.32 -4.24 12.43
CA HIS A 266 -14.99 -3.36 13.55
C HIS A 266 -13.58 -3.54 14.13
N ARG A 267 -12.60 -3.93 13.29
CA ARG A 267 -11.20 -3.95 13.70
C ARG A 267 -10.72 -2.56 14.07
N GLN A 268 -9.98 -2.49 15.18
CA GLN A 268 -9.43 -1.24 15.67
C GLN A 268 -8.07 -0.95 15.02
N LEU A 269 -7.71 0.33 14.95
CA LEU A 269 -6.42 0.77 14.39
C LEU A 269 -5.20 0.26 15.17
N SER A 270 -5.41 -0.20 16.40
CA SER A 270 -4.44 -0.83 17.30
C SER A 270 -4.32 -2.34 17.13
N ASP A 271 -5.23 -2.95 16.37
CA ASP A 271 -5.19 -4.41 16.16
C ASP A 271 -3.90 -4.79 15.42
N PRO A 272 -3.32 -5.97 15.72
CA PRO A 272 -2.14 -6.45 15.03
C PRO A 272 -2.35 -6.55 13.53
N TYR A 273 -1.34 -6.12 12.78
CA TYR A 273 -1.28 -6.31 11.33
C TYR A 273 -0.71 -7.68 10.98
N ASP A 274 -0.89 -8.10 9.73
CA ASP A 274 -0.39 -9.38 9.18
C ASP A 274 1.11 -9.63 9.48
N TRP A 275 1.92 -8.57 9.66
CA TRP A 275 3.36 -8.66 9.88
C TRP A 275 3.80 -8.63 11.36
N ASP A 276 2.89 -8.44 12.32
CA ASP A 276 3.26 -8.38 13.74
C ASP A 276 3.52 -9.77 14.35
N ASN A 277 2.69 -10.77 14.02
CA ASN A 277 2.64 -12.05 14.75
C ASN A 277 3.18 -13.27 13.97
N ASP A 278 4.15 -13.08 13.06
CA ASP A 278 4.82 -14.17 12.32
C ASP A 278 3.84 -15.23 11.72
N PHE A 279 2.62 -14.81 11.35
CA PHE A 279 1.52 -15.60 10.78
C PHE A 279 0.77 -16.60 11.68
N GLU A 280 1.17 -16.88 12.94
CA GLU A 280 0.53 -17.98 13.70
C GLU A 280 -0.92 -17.69 14.11
N GLU A 281 -1.26 -16.44 14.45
CA GLU A 281 -2.59 -16.15 15.01
C GLU A 281 -3.67 -15.85 13.95
N VAL A 282 -3.26 -15.55 12.72
CA VAL A 282 -4.19 -15.25 11.60
C VAL A 282 -4.84 -16.54 11.04
N LEU A 283 -4.35 -17.70 11.47
CA LEU A 283 -4.80 -19.05 11.10
C LEU A 283 -5.25 -19.88 12.31
N ARG A 284 -5.92 -19.32 13.33
CA ARG A 284 -6.73 -20.20 14.18
C ARG A 284 -7.85 -20.80 13.31
N GLU A 285 -7.55 -21.99 12.80
CA GLU A 285 -8.18 -22.77 11.74
C GLU A 285 -9.60 -23.29 12.05
N ASN A 286 -10.27 -22.83 13.11
CA ASN A 286 -11.44 -23.55 13.64
C ASN A 286 -12.80 -22.85 13.50
N ASP A 287 -12.87 -21.54 13.19
CA ASP A 287 -14.17 -20.84 13.19
C ASP A 287 -14.89 -20.84 11.84
N ILE A 288 -14.16 -21.02 10.72
CA ILE A 288 -14.74 -20.96 9.37
C ILE A 288 -15.38 -22.29 8.96
N ASN A 289 -14.80 -23.43 9.38
CA ASN A 289 -15.39 -24.75 9.13
C ASN A 289 -16.72 -24.93 9.90
N GLN A 290 -16.87 -24.31 11.07
CA GLN A 290 -18.12 -24.34 11.83
C GLN A 290 -19.23 -23.46 11.23
N MET A 291 -18.90 -22.41 10.47
CA MET A 291 -19.89 -21.60 9.76
C MET A 291 -20.38 -22.25 8.47
N ILE A 292 -19.53 -23.02 7.78
CA ILE A 292 -19.90 -23.75 6.56
C ILE A 292 -20.73 -25.00 6.87
N SER A 293 -20.49 -25.67 8.00
CA SER A 293 -21.24 -26.87 8.41
C SER A 293 -22.62 -26.58 9.02
N LYS A 294 -22.95 -25.32 9.33
CA LYS A 294 -24.26 -24.93 9.88
C LYS A 294 -25.28 -24.53 8.82
N ASN A 295 -24.88 -24.47 7.55
CA ASN A 295 -25.74 -24.15 6.41
C ASN A 295 -25.82 -25.30 5.38
N GLN A 296 -25.60 -26.55 5.83
CA GLN A 296 -25.97 -27.77 5.09
C GLN A 296 -27.19 -28.42 5.75
#